data_AF-A0A850BQW3-F1
#
_entry.id   AF-A0A850BQW3-F1
#
_cell.length_a   1.000
_cell.length_b   1.000
_cell.length_c   1.000
_cell.angle_alpha   90.00
_cell.angle_beta   90.00
_cell.angle_gamma   90.00
#
_symmetry.space_group_name_H-M   'P 1'
#
loop_
_entity.id
_entity.type
_entity.pdbx_description
1 polymer ?
#
loop_
_entity_poly.entity_id
_entity_poly.type
_entity_poly.pdbx_seq_one_letter_code
_entity_poly.pdbx_strand_id
1 'polypeptide(L)'
;MLKGRVMDLIVLLVIAMVGLFIAYVTFGILNSQAEAEIQQYSVSGAIAGALISVSLLTSVYLQLRKSSGELEELREKNKELEHKLIRGAPHPQQFVIEVDERQRIVLARPAEWKPFGGVIFDFWRPPEGLPRLKEKLTSPIPMPPELSQRYPVRFNATFIPIPSGVSEDKYYERYLESVKSNPWIGEMTAEYVHLGGEGGKTRSLKLIGQTFTSLMIGQDPITLEPMLITNPFTAQQVKELRERQAHPPPPQAAANASQAPNSSAPLQSPDSSASSPASASSAPQPPQIAQGWQMNVVCYHKQLGKVFFFSFWDDDHDFTESSSQFNKILDSIRFLT
;
A
#
# COMPACT_ATOMS: atom_id res chain seq x y z
N MET A 1 -36.31 -7.96 7.73
CA MET A 1 -37.43 -8.77 7.19
C MET A 1 -38.60 -7.95 6.65
N LEU A 2 -39.09 -6.89 7.32
CA LEU A 2 -40.26 -6.13 6.86
C LEU A 2 -40.09 -5.47 5.46
N LYS A 3 -38.91 -4.88 5.17
CA LYS A 3 -38.62 -4.23 3.88
C LYS A 3 -38.68 -5.18 2.67
N GLY A 4 -38.29 -6.45 2.83
CA GLY A 4 -38.32 -7.44 1.75
C GLY A 4 -39.75 -7.80 1.33
N ARG A 5 -40.65 -7.97 2.30
CA ARG A 5 -42.07 -8.28 2.04
C ARG A 5 -42.81 -7.12 1.35
N VAL A 6 -42.43 -5.88 1.66
CA VAL A 6 -43.03 -4.69 1.01
C VAL A 6 -42.60 -4.59 -0.46
N MET A 7 -41.33 -4.85 -0.77
CA MET A 7 -40.86 -4.85 -2.17
C MET A 7 -41.50 -5.96 -3.00
N ASP A 8 -41.66 -7.17 -2.44
CA ASP A 8 -42.35 -8.27 -3.11
C ASP A 8 -43.80 -7.92 -3.47
N LEU A 9 -44.50 -7.25 -2.57
CA LEU A 9 -45.90 -6.86 -2.75
C LEU A 9 -46.03 -5.76 -3.81
N ILE A 10 -45.09 -4.81 -3.86
CA ILE A 10 -45.02 -3.79 -4.92
C ILE A 10 -44.80 -4.44 -6.28
N VAL A 11 -43.88 -5.41 -6.39
CA VAL A 11 -43.59 -6.06 -7.67
C VAL A 11 -44.77 -6.91 -8.15
N LEU A 12 -45.45 -7.63 -7.25
CA LEU A 12 -46.69 -8.35 -7.59
C LEU A 12 -47.79 -7.42 -8.09
N LEU A 13 -47.92 -6.24 -7.48
CA LEU A 13 -48.90 -5.23 -7.90
C LEU A 13 -48.56 -4.67 -9.29
N VAL A 14 -47.28 -4.45 -9.59
CA VAL A 14 -46.83 -4.04 -10.94
C VAL A 14 -47.10 -5.13 -11.97
N ILE A 15 -46.83 -6.40 -11.66
CA ILE A 15 -47.14 -7.53 -12.56
C ILE A 15 -48.64 -7.61 -12.85
N ALA A 16 -49.48 -7.45 -11.84
CA ALA A 16 -50.93 -7.43 -11.99
C ALA A 16 -51.40 -6.26 -12.89
N MET A 17 -50.84 -5.07 -12.69
CA MET A 17 -51.13 -3.88 -13.51
C MET A 17 -50.72 -4.06 -14.96
N VAL A 18 -49.55 -4.65 -15.22
CA VAL A 18 -49.08 -4.96 -16.58
C VAL A 18 -49.96 -6.02 -17.24
N GLY A 19 -50.36 -7.07 -16.52
CA GLY A 19 -51.30 -8.07 -17.03
C GLY A 19 -52.66 -7.48 -17.40
N LEU A 20 -53.19 -6.59 -16.54
CA LEU A 20 -54.42 -5.83 -16.82
C LEU A 20 -54.28 -4.91 -18.03
N PHE A 21 -53.14 -4.23 -18.17
CA PHE A 21 -52.87 -3.36 -19.31
C PHE A 21 -52.80 -4.14 -20.62
N ILE A 22 -52.09 -5.28 -20.63
CA ILE A 22 -52.01 -6.17 -21.81
C ILE A 22 -53.40 -6.66 -22.19
N ALA A 23 -54.22 -7.09 -21.22
CA ALA A 23 -55.60 -7.52 -21.46
C ALA A 23 -56.47 -6.37 -22.00
N TYR A 24 -56.33 -5.16 -21.46
CA TYR A 24 -57.04 -3.98 -21.96
C TYR A 24 -56.67 -3.66 -23.41
N VAL A 25 -55.39 -3.73 -23.78
CA VAL A 25 -54.94 -3.48 -25.16
C VAL A 25 -55.44 -4.58 -26.10
N THR A 26 -55.33 -5.85 -25.73
CA THR A 26 -55.71 -6.98 -26.59
C THR A 26 -57.22 -7.15 -26.78
N PHE A 27 -58.01 -6.86 -25.76
CA PHE A 27 -59.47 -7.07 -25.81
C PHE A 27 -60.27 -5.78 -25.93
N GLY A 28 -59.78 -4.67 -25.39
CA GLY A 28 -60.44 -3.36 -25.47
C GLY A 28 -60.11 -2.59 -26.75
N ILE A 29 -58.82 -2.52 -27.11
CA ILE A 29 -58.38 -1.74 -28.28
C ILE A 29 -58.39 -2.60 -29.55
N LEU A 30 -57.88 -3.82 -29.46
CA LEU A 30 -57.72 -4.71 -30.63
C LEU A 30 -58.99 -5.54 -30.93
N ASN A 31 -60.06 -5.41 -30.13
CA ASN A 31 -61.36 -6.09 -30.30
C ASN A 31 -61.23 -7.61 -30.59
N SER A 32 -60.28 -8.29 -29.93
CA SER A 32 -60.13 -9.73 -30.07
C SER A 32 -61.31 -10.44 -29.42
N GLN A 33 -62.22 -11.01 -30.21
CA GLN A 33 -63.30 -11.89 -29.70
C GLN A 33 -62.75 -13.30 -29.51
N ALA A 34 -62.13 -13.56 -28.37
CA ALA A 34 -61.86 -14.91 -27.90
C ALA A 34 -62.82 -15.22 -26.75
N GLU A 35 -63.91 -15.91 -27.04
CA GLU A 35 -64.72 -16.57 -26.01
C GLU A 35 -64.11 -17.94 -25.74
N ALA A 36 -63.73 -18.19 -24.48
CA ALA A 36 -63.27 -19.50 -24.04
C ALA A 36 -64.23 -20.00 -22.96
N GLU A 37 -64.99 -21.05 -23.29
CA GLU A 37 -65.79 -21.77 -22.30
C GLU A 37 -64.88 -22.73 -21.53
N ILE A 38 -64.63 -22.43 -20.26
CA ILE A 38 -63.99 -23.35 -19.33
C ILE A 38 -65.00 -23.64 -18.22
N GLN A 39 -65.46 -24.90 -18.16
CA GLN A 39 -66.31 -25.44 -17.08
C GLN A 39 -67.55 -24.59 -16.73
N GLN A 40 -68.46 -24.40 -17.69
CA GLN A 40 -69.80 -23.79 -17.50
C GLN A 40 -69.84 -22.31 -17.06
N TYR A 41 -68.70 -21.63 -16.96
CA TYR A 41 -68.65 -20.18 -16.75
C TYR A 41 -68.17 -19.48 -18.02
N SER A 42 -69.00 -18.58 -18.57
CA SER A 42 -68.58 -17.66 -19.63
C SER A 42 -67.68 -16.60 -19.00
N VAL A 43 -66.37 -16.76 -19.19
CA VAL A 43 -65.37 -15.78 -18.78
C VAL A 43 -64.95 -15.03 -20.04
N SER A 44 -65.19 -13.71 -20.07
CA SER A 44 -64.71 -12.83 -21.13
C SER A 44 -63.21 -13.10 -21.38
N GLY A 45 -62.81 -13.26 -22.64
CA GLY A 45 -61.42 -13.56 -23.04
C GLY A 45 -60.39 -12.63 -22.41
N ALA A 46 -60.77 -11.39 -22.07
CA ALA A 46 -59.95 -10.43 -21.34
C ALA A 46 -59.52 -10.92 -19.96
N ILE A 47 -60.42 -11.55 -19.21
CA ILE A 47 -60.14 -12.05 -17.85
C ILE A 47 -59.23 -13.29 -17.94
N ALA A 48 -59.50 -14.18 -18.89
CA ALA A 48 -58.64 -15.35 -19.12
C ALA A 48 -57.23 -14.94 -19.58
N GLY A 49 -57.13 -13.99 -20.51
CA GLY A 49 -55.86 -13.45 -20.98
C GLY A 49 -55.07 -12.73 -19.89
N ALA A 50 -55.75 -12.00 -19.00
CA ALA A 50 -55.11 -11.38 -17.84
C ALA A 50 -54.54 -12.41 -16.87
N LEU A 51 -55.32 -13.45 -16.54
CA LEU A 51 -54.89 -14.50 -15.60
C LEU A 51 -53.69 -15.31 -16.12
N ILE A 52 -53.72 -15.68 -17.40
CA ILE A 52 -52.59 -16.38 -18.05
C ILE A 52 -51.35 -15.48 -18.05
N SER A 53 -51.48 -14.21 -18.43
CA SER A 53 -50.35 -13.28 -18.47
C SER A 53 -49.74 -13.06 -17.08
N VAL A 54 -50.58 -12.87 -16.05
CA VAL A 54 -50.13 -12.69 -14.66
C VAL A 54 -49.45 -13.95 -14.13
N SER A 55 -49.98 -15.15 -14.41
CA SER A 55 -49.36 -16.40 -13.96
C SER A 55 -47.99 -16.64 -14.61
N LEU A 56 -47.84 -16.33 -15.90
CA LEU A 56 -46.56 -16.42 -16.62
C LEU A 56 -45.52 -15.44 -16.07
N LEU A 57 -45.91 -14.17 -15.89
CA LEU A 57 -45.05 -13.13 -15.33
C LEU A 57 -44.65 -13.44 -13.87
N THR A 58 -45.58 -13.98 -13.07
CA THR A 58 -45.29 -14.37 -11.69
C THR A 58 -44.33 -15.55 -11.62
N SER A 59 -44.47 -16.54 -12.52
CA SER A 59 -43.55 -17.67 -12.62
C SER A 59 -42.12 -17.23 -12.96
N VAL A 60 -41.98 -16.35 -13.97
CA VAL A 60 -40.67 -15.77 -14.35
C VAL A 60 -40.07 -14.97 -13.20
N TYR A 61 -40.87 -14.16 -12.51
CA TYR A 61 -40.42 -13.40 -11.34
C TYR A 61 -39.92 -14.31 -10.20
N LEU A 62 -40.65 -15.38 -9.88
CA LEU A 62 -40.24 -16.33 -8.84
C LEU A 62 -38.95 -17.07 -9.21
N GLN A 63 -38.77 -17.42 -10.49
CA GLN A 63 -37.53 -18.03 -10.99
C GLN A 63 -36.34 -17.06 -10.92
N LEU A 64 -36.51 -15.80 -11.32
CA LEU A 64 -35.47 -14.77 -11.22
C LEU A 64 -35.12 -14.44 -9.77
N ARG A 65 -36.11 -14.44 -8.87
CA ARG A 65 -35.88 -14.22 -7.43
C ARG A 65 -35.09 -15.37 -6.82
N LYS A 66 -35.44 -16.61 -7.15
CA LYS A 66 -34.71 -17.79 -6.67
C LYS A 66 -33.29 -17.82 -7.23
N SER A 67 -33.11 -17.53 -8.53
CA SER A 67 -31.78 -17.48 -9.13
C SER A 67 -30.96 -16.31 -8.59
N SER A 68 -31.56 -15.16 -8.30
CA SER A 68 -30.87 -14.01 -7.69
C SER A 68 -30.40 -14.31 -6.27
N GLY A 69 -31.20 -15.01 -5.47
CA GLY A 69 -30.78 -15.46 -4.13
C GLY A 69 -29.63 -16.44 -4.20
N GLU A 70 -29.71 -17.42 -5.10
CA GLU A 70 -28.61 -18.37 -5.36
C GLU A 70 -27.36 -17.67 -5.90
N LEU A 71 -27.50 -16.63 -6.72
CA LEU A 71 -26.38 -15.87 -7.27
C LEU A 71 -25.70 -14.99 -6.20
N GLU A 72 -26.48 -14.39 -5.30
CA GLU A 72 -25.95 -13.61 -4.17
C GLU A 72 -25.25 -14.54 -3.17
N GLU A 73 -25.84 -15.69 -2.86
CA GLU A 73 -25.24 -16.72 -2.00
C GLU A 73 -23.98 -17.32 -2.65
N LEU A 74 -23.99 -17.56 -3.96
CA LEU A 74 -22.82 -18.00 -4.71
C LEU A 74 -21.75 -16.91 -4.73
N ARG A 75 -22.12 -15.62 -4.80
CA ARG A 75 -21.16 -14.51 -4.80
C ARG A 75 -20.57 -14.27 -3.42
N GLU A 76 -21.35 -14.42 -2.35
CA GLU A 76 -20.86 -14.43 -0.98
C GLU A 76 -19.98 -15.64 -0.71
N LYS A 77 -20.39 -16.85 -1.13
CA LYS A 77 -19.55 -18.05 -1.07
C LYS A 77 -18.31 -17.92 -1.93
N ASN A 78 -18.35 -17.28 -3.10
CA ASN A 78 -17.18 -17.08 -3.93
C ASN A 78 -16.25 -16.03 -3.33
N LYS A 79 -16.76 -14.97 -2.70
CA LYS A 79 -15.94 -14.05 -1.88
C LYS A 79 -15.35 -14.74 -0.65
N GLU A 80 -16.11 -15.60 0.02
CA GLU A 80 -15.67 -16.39 1.17
C GLU A 80 -14.66 -17.46 0.76
N LEU A 81 -14.85 -18.07 -0.41
CA LEU A 81 -13.95 -19.05 -1.00
C LEU A 81 -12.71 -18.38 -1.57
N GLU A 82 -12.78 -17.21 -2.20
CA GLU A 82 -11.62 -16.37 -2.53
C GLU A 82 -10.89 -16.00 -1.24
N HIS A 83 -11.61 -15.60 -0.19
CA HIS A 83 -11.03 -15.40 1.12
C HIS A 83 -10.31 -16.66 1.61
N LYS A 84 -10.92 -17.84 1.53
CA LYS A 84 -10.36 -19.11 2.04
C LYS A 84 -9.27 -19.71 1.14
N LEU A 85 -9.34 -19.52 -0.18
CA LEU A 85 -8.34 -19.92 -1.18
C LEU A 85 -7.12 -19.01 -1.12
N ILE A 86 -7.31 -17.72 -0.82
CA ILE A 86 -6.23 -16.77 -0.54
C ILE A 86 -5.70 -16.96 0.91
N ARG A 87 -6.50 -17.49 1.86
CA ARG A 87 -6.17 -17.53 3.31
C ARG A 87 -6.04 -18.92 3.91
N GLY A 88 -4.88 -19.52 3.67
CA GLY A 88 -4.12 -20.11 4.78
C GLY A 88 -3.24 -19.07 5.52
N ALA A 89 -3.26 -17.81 5.07
CA ALA A 89 -2.55 -16.68 5.66
C ALA A 89 -3.28 -16.16 6.90
N PRO A 90 -2.60 -16.02 8.06
CA PRO A 90 -3.17 -15.32 9.21
C PRO A 90 -3.53 -13.89 8.78
N HIS A 91 -4.73 -13.46 9.14
CA HIS A 91 -5.23 -12.10 8.91
C HIS A 91 -5.42 -11.41 10.25
N PRO A 92 -4.40 -10.68 10.75
CA PRO A 92 -4.52 -9.94 11.99
C PRO A 92 -5.66 -8.92 11.91
N GLN A 93 -6.34 -8.66 13.02
CA GLN A 93 -7.32 -7.58 13.09
C GLN A 93 -6.65 -6.25 12.69
N GLN A 94 -7.37 -5.39 11.96
CA GLN A 94 -6.91 -4.09 11.42
C GLN A 94 -5.94 -4.16 10.22
N PHE A 95 -5.67 -5.34 9.68
CA PHE A 95 -4.85 -5.48 8.48
C PHE A 95 -5.74 -5.57 7.22
N VAL A 96 -5.19 -5.19 6.07
CA VAL A 96 -5.80 -5.33 4.75
C VAL A 96 -4.93 -6.30 3.93
N ILE A 97 -5.57 -7.13 3.10
CA ILE A 97 -4.85 -8.06 2.22
C ILE A 97 -4.43 -7.35 0.94
N GLU A 98 -3.18 -7.56 0.56
CA GLU A 98 -2.58 -7.09 -0.67
C GLU A 98 -2.17 -8.31 -1.50
N VAL A 99 -2.50 -8.28 -2.79
CA VAL A 99 -2.27 -9.39 -3.72
C VAL A 99 -1.56 -8.84 -4.95
N ASP A 100 -0.42 -9.44 -5.29
CA ASP A 100 0.24 -9.28 -6.58
C ASP A 100 0.19 -10.62 -7.32
N GLU A 101 -0.79 -10.74 -8.23
CA GLU A 101 -1.01 -11.94 -9.03
C GLU A 101 0.14 -12.20 -10.01
N ARG A 102 0.80 -11.14 -10.51
CA ARG A 102 1.90 -11.25 -11.48
C ARG A 102 3.12 -11.88 -10.83
N GLN A 103 3.40 -11.50 -9.58
CA GLN A 103 4.49 -12.06 -8.80
C GLN A 103 4.08 -13.24 -7.94
N ARG A 104 2.79 -13.59 -7.97
CA ARG A 104 2.19 -14.72 -7.25
C ARG A 104 2.45 -14.63 -5.75
N ILE A 105 2.23 -13.45 -5.17
CA ILE A 105 2.47 -13.20 -3.75
C ILE A 105 1.27 -12.49 -3.12
N VAL A 106 0.95 -12.90 -1.91
CA VAL A 106 -0.09 -12.31 -1.07
C VAL A 106 0.52 -11.98 0.28
N LEU A 107 0.12 -10.86 0.86
CA LEU A 107 0.41 -10.53 2.25
C LEU A 107 -0.72 -9.72 2.87
N ALA A 108 -0.66 -9.53 4.18
CA ALA A 108 -1.49 -8.59 4.91
C ALA A 108 -0.62 -7.44 5.44
N ARG A 109 -1.10 -6.21 5.33
CA ARG A 109 -0.45 -5.02 5.88
C ARG A 109 -1.39 -4.26 6.83
N PRO A 110 -0.88 -3.44 7.76
CA PRO A 110 -1.72 -2.51 8.52
C PRO A 110 -2.53 -1.59 7.59
N ALA A 111 -3.81 -1.37 7.90
CA ALA A 111 -4.70 -0.54 7.08
C ALA A 111 -4.24 0.93 6.98
N GLU A 112 -3.59 1.43 8.03
CA GLU A 112 -3.11 2.81 8.15
C GLU A 112 -1.90 3.10 7.24
N TRP A 113 -1.14 2.07 6.85
CA TRP A 113 0.01 2.23 5.96
C TRP A 113 -0.45 2.56 4.55
N LYS A 114 0.26 3.48 3.90
CA LYS A 114 -0.07 3.95 2.56
C LYS A 114 0.85 3.33 1.52
N PRO A 115 0.34 2.98 0.33
CA PRO A 115 1.18 2.56 -0.78
C PRO A 115 2.08 3.71 -1.24
N PHE A 116 3.34 3.40 -1.52
CA PHE A 116 4.37 4.36 -1.94
C PHE A 116 4.86 4.10 -3.39
N GLY A 117 4.35 3.06 -4.04
CA GLY A 117 4.85 2.59 -5.34
C GLY A 117 6.11 1.74 -5.18
N GLY A 118 6.13 0.56 -5.81
CA GLY A 118 7.20 -0.41 -5.66
C GLY A 118 7.15 -1.49 -6.74
N VAL A 119 8.17 -2.35 -6.75
CA VAL A 119 8.25 -3.47 -7.72
C VAL A 119 7.19 -4.53 -7.45
N ILE A 120 6.95 -4.83 -6.17
CA ILE A 120 5.82 -5.65 -5.71
C ILE A 120 4.95 -4.79 -4.79
N PHE A 121 5.49 -4.49 -3.61
CA PHE A 121 4.80 -3.70 -2.59
C PHE A 121 5.77 -2.69 -2.01
N ASP A 122 5.30 -1.48 -1.74
CA ASP A 122 6.03 -0.49 -0.96
C ASP A 122 4.99 0.25 -0.13
N PHE A 123 5.15 0.18 1.18
CA PHE A 123 4.23 0.75 2.14
C PHE A 123 5.01 1.56 3.15
N TRP A 124 4.43 2.66 3.57
CA TRP A 124 5.01 3.48 4.63
C TRP A 124 3.91 3.96 5.56
N ARG A 125 4.26 4.16 6.83
CA ARG A 125 3.44 4.87 7.79
C ARG A 125 3.80 6.36 7.68
N PRO A 126 2.88 7.22 7.20
CA PRO A 126 3.14 8.65 7.16
C PRO A 126 3.39 9.17 8.59
N PRO A 127 4.46 9.95 8.82
CA PRO A 127 4.66 10.65 10.09
C PRO A 127 3.44 11.50 10.45
N GLU A 128 3.02 11.44 11.71
CA GLU A 128 2.01 12.35 12.22
C GLU A 128 2.52 13.79 12.08
N GLY A 129 1.68 14.68 11.55
CA GLY A 129 2.06 16.09 11.38
C GLY A 129 2.90 16.40 10.13
N LEU A 130 3.05 15.46 9.18
CA LEU A 130 3.74 15.76 7.92
C LEU A 130 3.03 16.90 7.17
N PRO A 131 3.70 18.02 6.87
CA PRO A 131 3.05 19.17 6.28
C PRO A 131 2.49 18.82 4.91
N ARG A 132 1.21 19.15 4.68
CA ARG A 132 0.62 19.07 3.33
C ARG A 132 1.33 20.09 2.45
N LEU A 133 2.20 19.60 1.57
CA LEU A 133 2.87 20.43 0.58
C LEU A 133 1.81 20.98 -0.38
N LYS A 134 1.54 22.28 -0.30
CA LYS A 134 0.60 22.98 -1.19
C LYS A 134 1.26 23.39 -2.51
N GLU A 135 2.58 23.43 -2.54
CA GLU A 135 3.39 23.91 -3.67
C GLU A 135 4.36 22.83 -4.13
N LYS A 136 4.70 22.87 -5.41
CA LYS A 136 5.65 21.95 -6.01
C LYS A 136 7.06 22.23 -5.47
N LEU A 137 7.66 21.23 -4.84
CA LEU A 137 9.04 21.29 -4.39
C LEU A 137 9.99 21.30 -5.59
N THR A 138 10.84 22.31 -5.66
CA THR A 138 11.98 22.38 -6.60
C THR A 138 13.19 21.61 -6.10
N SER A 139 13.30 21.39 -4.78
CA SER A 139 14.33 20.55 -4.16
C SER A 139 13.79 19.88 -2.89
N PRO A 140 14.34 18.72 -2.48
CA PRO A 140 14.04 18.14 -1.19
C PRO A 140 14.36 19.11 -0.05
N ILE A 141 13.48 19.20 0.94
CA ILE A 141 13.67 20.05 2.12
C ILE A 141 14.09 19.17 3.29
N PRO A 142 15.05 19.59 4.13
CA PRO A 142 15.34 18.90 5.38
C PRO A 142 14.08 18.74 6.22
N MET A 143 13.92 17.58 6.85
CA MET A 143 12.79 17.34 7.73
C MET A 143 12.83 18.29 8.94
N PRO A 144 11.68 18.83 9.41
CA PRO A 144 11.64 19.62 10.63
C PRO A 144 12.27 18.87 11.82
N PRO A 145 13.00 19.55 12.73
CA PRO A 145 13.70 18.93 13.86
C PRO A 145 12.83 18.06 14.77
N GLU A 146 11.53 18.34 14.82
CA GLU A 146 10.53 17.62 15.62
C GLU A 146 10.15 16.28 14.98
N LEU A 147 10.21 16.18 13.65
CA LEU A 147 9.87 14.98 12.87
C LEU A 147 11.11 14.17 12.49
N SER A 148 12.27 14.81 12.33
CA SER A 148 13.54 14.19 11.95
C SER A 148 14.10 13.21 13.00
N GLN A 149 13.61 13.29 14.24
CA GLN A 149 13.97 12.38 15.32
C GLN A 149 13.28 11.02 15.18
N ARG A 150 12.22 10.92 14.38
CA ARG A 150 11.48 9.67 14.15
C ARG A 150 11.68 9.20 12.72
N TYR A 151 12.23 8.00 12.61
CA TYR A 151 12.35 7.33 11.32
C TYR A 151 10.98 6.77 10.94
N PRO A 152 10.45 7.03 9.74
CA PRO A 152 9.15 6.50 9.36
C PRO A 152 9.23 4.99 9.17
N VAL A 153 8.26 4.30 9.75
CA VAL A 153 8.06 2.87 9.54
C VAL A 153 7.80 2.61 8.06
N ARG A 154 8.63 1.78 7.42
CA ARG A 154 8.48 1.43 5.99
C ARG A 154 8.63 -0.06 5.77
N PHE A 155 7.91 -0.58 4.79
CA PHE A 155 8.08 -1.91 4.25
C PHE A 155 8.20 -1.85 2.73
N ASN A 156 9.13 -2.63 2.20
CA ASN A 156 9.33 -2.78 0.78
C ASN A 156 9.49 -4.27 0.45
N ALA A 157 8.81 -4.71 -0.61
CA ALA A 157 8.96 -6.04 -1.18
C ALA A 157 9.45 -5.93 -2.64
N THR A 158 10.56 -6.58 -2.92
CA THR A 158 11.16 -6.66 -4.25
C THR A 158 11.55 -8.11 -4.59
N PHE A 159 11.95 -8.35 -5.83
CA PHE A 159 12.46 -9.64 -6.24
C PHE A 159 13.55 -9.51 -7.30
N ILE A 160 14.38 -10.54 -7.40
CA ILE A 160 15.28 -10.77 -8.54
C ILE A 160 15.14 -12.21 -9.03
N PRO A 161 15.44 -12.51 -10.31
CA PRO A 161 15.53 -13.88 -10.77
C PRO A 161 16.67 -14.63 -10.07
N ILE A 162 16.47 -15.93 -9.84
CA ILE A 162 17.51 -16.82 -9.31
C ILE A 162 18.69 -16.89 -10.30
N PRO A 163 19.92 -16.62 -9.86
CA PRO A 163 21.11 -16.81 -10.69
C PRO A 163 21.29 -18.28 -11.09
N SER A 164 21.69 -18.53 -12.35
CA SER A 164 21.88 -19.89 -12.86
C SER A 164 22.96 -20.65 -12.08
N GLY A 165 22.68 -21.91 -11.74
CA GLY A 165 23.63 -22.81 -11.08
C GLY A 165 23.98 -22.44 -9.63
N VAL A 166 23.23 -21.53 -8.99
CA VAL A 166 23.40 -21.20 -7.57
C VAL A 166 22.38 -21.98 -6.74
N SER A 167 22.84 -22.65 -5.68
CA SER A 167 21.97 -23.29 -4.70
C SER A 167 21.49 -22.26 -3.66
N GLU A 168 20.40 -22.59 -2.95
CA GLU A 168 19.85 -21.78 -1.86
C GLU A 168 20.92 -21.42 -0.81
N ASP A 169 21.62 -22.42 -0.26
CA ASP A 169 22.63 -22.19 0.78
C ASP A 169 23.76 -21.29 0.29
N LYS A 170 24.27 -21.54 -0.93
CA LYS A 170 25.33 -20.74 -1.53
C LYS A 170 24.88 -19.31 -1.82
N TYR A 171 23.59 -19.12 -2.11
CA TYR A 171 23.02 -17.78 -2.26
C TYR A 171 23.01 -17.03 -0.92
N TYR A 172 22.52 -17.67 0.15
CA TYR A 172 22.46 -17.07 1.48
C TYR A 172 23.85 -16.77 2.05
N GLU A 173 24.84 -17.65 1.87
CA GLU A 173 26.23 -17.40 2.27
C GLU A 173 26.81 -16.16 1.59
N ARG A 174 26.70 -16.08 0.25
CA ARG A 174 27.16 -14.92 -0.52
C ARG A 174 26.44 -13.64 -0.13
N TYR A 175 25.14 -13.72 0.13
CA TYR A 175 24.37 -12.58 0.59
C TYR A 175 24.85 -12.10 1.95
N LEU A 176 25.08 -13.00 2.92
CA LEU A 176 25.63 -12.66 4.23
C LEU A 176 27.02 -12.01 4.14
N GLU A 177 27.91 -12.52 3.28
CA GLU A 177 29.23 -11.91 3.05
C GLU A 177 29.13 -10.50 2.46
N SER A 178 28.23 -10.31 1.49
CA SER A 178 27.96 -9.01 0.89
C SER A 178 27.42 -8.01 1.92
N VAL A 179 26.51 -8.44 2.79
CA VAL A 179 25.93 -7.56 3.82
C VAL A 179 26.96 -7.24 4.91
N LYS A 180 27.78 -8.22 5.34
CA LYS A 180 28.84 -8.00 6.33
C LYS A 180 29.95 -7.06 5.84
N SER A 181 30.19 -7.02 4.54
CA SER A 181 31.17 -6.11 3.94
C SER A 181 30.58 -4.73 3.60
N ASN A 182 29.28 -4.52 3.85
CA ASN A 182 28.60 -3.28 3.53
C ASN A 182 28.88 -2.19 4.60
N PRO A 183 29.57 -1.09 4.25
CA PRO A 183 29.95 -0.05 5.23
C PRO A 183 28.77 0.78 5.75
N TRP A 184 27.59 0.65 5.14
CA TRP A 184 26.37 1.38 5.51
C TRP A 184 25.56 0.67 6.61
N ILE A 185 25.91 -0.58 6.94
CA ILE A 185 25.25 -1.38 7.96
C ILE A 185 26.19 -1.48 9.17
N GLY A 186 25.69 -1.09 10.34
CA GLY A 186 26.40 -1.17 11.60
C GLY A 186 26.38 -2.58 12.18
N GLU A 187 26.10 -2.69 13.47
CA GLU A 187 25.92 -3.99 14.12
C GLU A 187 24.76 -4.76 13.48
N MET A 188 24.96 -6.07 13.27
CA MET A 188 24.02 -6.92 12.57
C MET A 188 23.88 -8.28 13.22
N THR A 189 22.64 -8.78 13.28
CA THR A 189 22.30 -10.17 13.58
C THR A 189 21.68 -10.84 12.37
N ALA A 190 21.86 -12.16 12.26
CA ALA A 190 21.27 -12.95 11.19
C ALA A 190 20.75 -14.28 11.73
N GLU A 191 19.56 -14.68 11.30
CA GLU A 191 18.91 -15.92 11.68
C GLU A 191 18.13 -16.53 10.51
N TYR A 192 17.90 -17.83 10.54
CA TYR A 192 17.01 -18.49 9.59
C TYR A 192 15.58 -18.52 10.14
N VAL A 193 14.63 -18.10 9.32
CA VAL A 193 13.20 -18.09 9.63
C VAL A 193 12.42 -18.80 8.53
N HIS A 194 11.16 -19.12 8.81
CA HIS A 194 10.24 -19.67 7.81
C HIS A 194 9.17 -18.64 7.50
N LEU A 195 9.00 -18.31 6.22
CA LEU A 195 7.96 -17.39 5.80
C LEU A 195 6.59 -18.09 5.79
N GLY A 196 5.61 -17.38 6.35
CA GLY A 196 4.22 -17.78 6.34
C GLY A 196 3.67 -18.40 7.62
N GLY A 197 4.24 -18.10 8.78
CA GLY A 197 3.75 -18.56 10.09
C GLY A 197 3.84 -20.09 10.26
N GLU A 198 2.94 -20.68 11.06
CA GLU A 198 2.97 -22.12 11.42
C GLU A 198 2.83 -23.08 10.22
N GLY A 199 2.29 -22.62 9.08
CA GLY A 199 2.21 -23.38 7.84
C GLY A 199 3.34 -23.09 6.83
N GLY A 200 4.26 -22.19 7.19
CA GLY A 200 5.33 -21.69 6.33
C GLY A 200 6.38 -22.76 6.03
N LYS A 201 6.58 -23.09 4.75
CA LYS A 201 7.56 -24.10 4.30
C LYS A 201 8.84 -23.51 3.72
N THR A 202 8.89 -22.20 3.50
CA THR A 202 9.99 -21.57 2.75
C THR A 202 11.02 -21.00 3.72
N ARG A 203 12.14 -21.71 3.87
CA ARG A 203 13.30 -21.27 4.62
C ARG A 203 13.83 -19.96 4.02
N SER A 204 14.03 -18.99 4.89
CA SER A 204 14.42 -17.63 4.54
C SER A 204 15.50 -17.14 5.50
N LEU A 205 16.36 -16.25 5.03
CA LEU A 205 17.39 -15.61 5.84
C LEU A 205 16.87 -14.25 6.30
N LYS A 206 16.77 -14.06 7.62
CA LYS A 206 16.42 -12.78 8.24
C LYS A 206 17.69 -12.13 8.77
N LEU A 207 17.86 -10.85 8.48
CA LEU A 207 18.97 -10.03 8.96
C LEU A 207 18.38 -8.79 9.60
N ILE A 208 18.90 -8.40 10.75
CA ILE A 208 18.57 -7.14 11.41
C ILE A 208 19.87 -6.37 11.56
N GLY A 209 19.95 -5.18 10.97
CA GLY A 209 21.14 -4.35 10.99
C GLY A 209 20.82 -2.91 11.38
N GLN A 210 21.74 -2.29 12.11
CA GLN A 210 21.66 -0.87 12.42
C GLN A 210 22.01 -0.05 11.16
N THR A 211 21.26 1.02 10.90
CA THR A 211 21.49 1.94 9.77
C THR A 211 21.45 3.39 10.23
N PHE A 212 22.15 4.25 9.51
CA PHE A 212 22.21 5.68 9.78
C PHE A 212 21.82 6.45 8.53
N THR A 213 20.95 7.44 8.67
CA THR A 213 20.41 8.13 7.50
C THR A 213 19.85 9.50 7.84
N SER A 214 19.96 10.42 6.89
CA SER A 214 19.31 11.74 6.97
C SER A 214 17.98 11.69 6.24
N LEU A 215 16.96 12.26 6.89
CA LEU A 215 15.60 12.32 6.37
C LEU A 215 15.35 13.67 5.68
N MET A 216 14.91 13.60 4.44
CA MET A 216 14.47 14.75 3.66
C MET A 216 13.03 14.55 3.19
N ILE A 217 12.29 15.63 3.09
CA ILE A 217 10.96 15.66 2.48
C ILE A 217 11.16 16.01 1.01
N GLY A 218 10.89 15.03 0.14
CA GLY A 218 10.80 15.20 -1.29
C GLY A 218 9.35 15.28 -1.78
N GLN A 219 9.20 15.17 -3.09
CA GLN A 219 7.89 15.10 -3.74
C GLN A 219 7.90 14.02 -4.81
N ASP A 220 6.83 13.23 -4.88
CA ASP A 220 6.63 12.25 -5.93
C ASP A 220 6.59 12.93 -7.31
N PRO A 221 7.43 12.51 -8.28
CA PRO A 221 7.49 13.15 -9.58
C PRO A 221 6.21 12.94 -10.41
N ILE A 222 5.40 11.92 -10.09
CA ILE A 222 4.17 11.52 -10.78
C ILE A 222 2.96 12.05 -10.02
N THR A 223 2.81 11.71 -8.74
CA THR A 223 1.61 12.04 -7.94
C THR A 223 1.67 13.41 -7.29
N LEU A 224 2.87 14.03 -7.25
CA LEU A 224 3.13 15.29 -6.54
C LEU A 224 2.83 15.22 -5.02
N GLU A 225 2.66 14.03 -4.46
CA GLU A 225 2.47 13.86 -3.02
C GLU A 225 3.81 14.00 -2.27
N PRO A 226 3.80 14.52 -1.02
CA PRO A 226 5.00 14.55 -0.19
C PRO A 226 5.55 13.15 -0.01
N MET A 227 6.86 13.00 -0.23
CA MET A 227 7.56 11.74 -0.04
C MET A 227 8.74 11.90 0.88
N LEU A 228 9.21 10.79 1.44
CA LEU A 228 10.38 10.77 2.29
C LEU A 228 11.59 10.26 1.51
N ILE A 229 12.65 11.05 1.48
CA ILE A 229 13.92 10.73 0.84
C ILE A 229 14.94 10.46 1.95
N THR A 230 15.64 9.34 1.83
CA THR A 230 16.64 8.88 2.81
C THR A 230 18.03 8.97 2.20
N ASN A 231 18.95 9.65 2.88
CA ASN A 231 20.36 9.68 2.50
C ASN A 231 21.17 8.85 3.50
N PRO A 232 21.71 7.67 3.11
CA PRO A 232 22.44 6.81 4.04
C PRO A 232 23.79 7.41 4.45
N PHE A 233 24.23 7.08 5.67
CA PHE A 233 25.52 7.43 6.25
C PHE A 233 26.20 6.16 6.78
N THR A 234 27.53 6.10 6.67
CA THR A 234 28.30 5.04 7.33
C THR A 234 28.49 5.35 8.81
N ALA A 235 28.69 4.33 9.64
CA ALA A 235 28.97 4.53 11.07
C ALA A 235 30.18 5.45 11.31
N GLN A 236 31.20 5.38 10.44
CA GLN A 236 32.37 6.26 10.49
C GLN A 236 31.99 7.71 10.19
N GLN A 237 31.19 7.98 9.15
CA GLN A 237 30.72 9.33 8.84
C GLN A 237 29.90 9.93 9.98
N VAL A 238 29.06 9.12 10.62
CA VAL A 238 28.28 9.56 11.80
C VAL A 238 29.21 9.92 12.95
N LYS A 239 30.24 9.10 13.22
CA LYS A 239 31.23 9.38 14.26
C LYS A 239 31.97 10.69 13.99
N GLU A 240 32.47 10.89 12.76
CA GLU A 240 33.16 12.11 12.35
C GLU A 240 32.25 13.36 12.47
N LEU A 241 30.98 13.25 12.11
CA LEU A 241 30.01 14.34 12.23
C LEU A 241 29.71 14.69 13.69
N ARG A 242 29.55 13.68 14.56
CA ARG A 242 29.35 13.89 16.00
C ARG A 242 30.57 14.53 16.66
N GLU A 243 31.78 14.10 16.28
CA GLU A 243 33.03 14.68 16.78
C GLU A 243 33.19 16.15 16.38
N ARG A 244 32.86 16.49 15.13
CA ARG A 244 32.86 17.89 14.63
C ARG A 244 31.83 18.77 15.34
N GLN A 245 30.68 18.21 15.72
CA GLN A 245 29.67 18.94 16.48
C GLN A 245 30.08 19.16 17.94
N ALA A 246 30.73 18.16 18.56
CA ALA A 246 31.23 18.28 19.92
C ALA A 246 32.43 19.24 20.03
N HIS A 247 33.23 19.37 18.96
CA HIS A 247 34.40 20.24 18.90
C HIS A 247 34.32 21.14 17.65
N PRO A 248 33.47 22.18 17.66
CA PRO A 248 33.36 23.10 16.54
C PRO A 248 34.72 23.79 16.32
N PRO A 249 35.19 23.93 15.06
CA PRO A 249 36.45 24.59 14.79
C PRO A 249 36.40 26.03 15.32
N PRO A 250 37.52 26.56 15.86
CA PRO A 250 37.57 27.93 16.34
C PRO A 250 37.22 28.90 15.20
N PRO A 251 36.54 30.02 15.51
CA PRO A 251 35.95 30.93 14.52
C PRO A 251 36.96 31.54 13.52
N GLN A 252 38.27 31.36 13.73
CA GLN A 252 39.32 31.85 12.84
C GLN A 252 39.51 31.01 11.56
N ALA A 253 38.96 29.79 11.48
CA ALA A 253 39.10 28.96 10.27
C ALA A 253 38.09 29.30 9.15
N ALA A 254 36.97 29.96 9.48
CA ALA A 254 35.95 30.33 8.50
C ALA A 254 36.34 31.58 7.68
N ALA A 255 37.24 32.43 8.18
CA ALA A 255 37.68 33.65 7.50
C ALA A 255 38.64 33.38 6.33
N ASN A 256 39.35 32.24 6.33
CA ASN A 256 40.36 31.93 5.32
C ASN A 256 39.83 31.12 4.12
N ALA A 257 38.58 30.65 4.16
CA ALA A 257 37.97 29.93 3.04
C ALA A 257 37.33 30.85 1.97
N SER A 258 37.35 32.17 2.16
CA SER A 258 36.85 33.16 1.19
C SER A 258 37.96 33.98 0.50
N GLN A 259 39.24 33.64 0.67
CA GLN A 259 40.32 34.29 -0.08
C GLN A 259 40.63 33.53 -1.37
N ALA A 260 39.85 33.81 -2.42
CA ALA A 260 40.34 33.69 -3.79
C ALA A 260 41.52 34.67 -3.99
N PRO A 261 42.54 34.34 -4.81
CA PRO A 261 43.70 35.20 -4.99
C PRO A 261 43.32 36.48 -5.73
N ASN A 262 43.52 37.62 -5.06
CA ASN A 262 43.46 38.96 -5.63
C ASN A 262 44.42 39.10 -6.81
N SER A 263 43.90 39.51 -7.96
CA SER A 263 44.66 40.22 -8.98
C SER A 263 44.06 41.61 -9.20
N SER A 264 44.93 42.61 -9.05
CA SER A 264 44.87 43.99 -9.58
C SER A 264 44.18 45.09 -8.75
N ALA A 265 44.98 46.08 -8.35
CA ALA A 265 44.67 47.33 -7.65
C ALA A 265 44.30 48.50 -8.63
N PRO A 266 44.24 49.80 -8.24
CA PRO A 266 43.30 50.46 -7.32
C PRO A 266 42.67 51.79 -7.87
N LEU A 267 41.82 52.44 -7.03
CA LEU A 267 41.29 53.83 -7.03
C LEU A 267 40.07 54.21 -7.90
N GLN A 268 38.91 54.44 -7.24
CA GLN A 268 38.30 55.77 -7.01
C GLN A 268 37.02 55.65 -6.15
N SER A 269 36.79 56.64 -5.29
CA SER A 269 35.78 56.74 -4.21
C SER A 269 34.52 57.54 -4.62
N PRO A 270 33.63 57.95 -3.71
CA PRO A 270 32.50 57.18 -3.13
C PRO A 270 31.13 57.82 -3.43
N ASP A 271 30.03 57.05 -3.48
CA ASP A 271 28.70 57.61 -3.19
C ASP A 271 27.63 56.55 -2.80
N SER A 272 27.20 56.68 -1.54
CA SER A 272 25.81 56.78 -1.10
C SER A 272 24.77 55.67 -1.46
N SER A 273 24.59 54.78 -0.46
CA SER A 273 23.31 54.35 0.14
C SER A 273 22.19 53.77 -0.74
N ALA A 274 22.04 52.44 -0.69
CA ALA A 274 20.74 51.78 -0.56
C ALA A 274 20.91 50.50 0.26
N SER A 275 20.36 50.53 1.48
CA SER A 275 20.30 49.42 2.42
C SER A 275 19.38 48.31 1.90
N SER A 276 19.95 47.27 1.31
CA SER A 276 19.27 45.98 1.16
C SER A 276 19.27 45.26 2.52
N PRO A 277 18.14 44.75 3.03
CA PRO A 277 18.18 43.84 4.16
C PRO A 277 18.94 42.61 3.69
N ALA A 278 20.13 42.41 4.26
CA ALA A 278 20.91 41.21 4.08
C ALA A 278 20.02 40.02 4.42
N SER A 279 19.60 39.28 3.39
CA SER A 279 19.06 37.95 3.54
C SER A 279 20.04 37.21 4.44
N ALA A 280 19.60 36.90 5.66
CA ALA A 280 20.35 36.06 6.57
C ALA A 280 20.58 34.74 5.83
N SER A 281 21.77 34.59 5.26
CA SER A 281 22.26 33.31 4.77
C SER A 281 22.40 32.46 6.02
N SER A 282 21.31 31.76 6.36
CA SER A 282 21.32 30.75 7.39
C SER A 282 22.40 29.76 6.99
N ALA A 283 23.50 29.75 7.75
CA ALA A 283 24.56 28.78 7.56
C ALA A 283 23.93 27.38 7.41
N PRO A 284 24.41 26.54 6.46
CA PRO A 284 23.83 25.23 6.23
C PRO A 284 23.85 24.46 7.56
N GLN A 285 22.67 24.23 8.12
CA GLN A 285 22.55 23.43 9.34
C GLN A 285 23.07 22.03 9.02
N PRO A 286 23.86 21.43 9.93
CA PRO A 286 24.36 20.08 9.72
C PRO A 286 23.16 19.13 9.52
N PRO A 287 23.29 18.13 8.64
CA PRO A 287 22.22 17.15 8.42
C PRO A 287 21.90 16.46 9.74
N GLN A 288 20.63 16.43 10.10
CA GLN A 288 20.16 15.67 11.25
C GLN A 288 20.12 14.20 10.85
N ILE A 289 21.00 13.41 11.47
CA ILE A 289 21.13 11.98 11.20
C ILE A 289 20.26 11.23 12.21
N ALA A 290 19.29 10.48 11.69
CA ALA A 290 18.53 9.51 12.46
C ALA A 290 19.28 8.17 12.47
N GLN A 291 19.26 7.52 13.63
CA GLN A 291 19.63 6.12 13.77
C GLN A 291 18.36 5.28 13.65
N GLY A 292 18.40 4.22 12.87
CA GLY A 292 17.28 3.30 12.71
C GLY A 292 17.75 1.87 12.55
N TRP A 293 16.79 0.96 12.47
CA TRP A 293 17.00 -0.46 12.26
C TRP A 293 16.37 -0.89 10.95
N GLN A 294 17.12 -1.69 10.20
CA GLN A 294 16.64 -2.32 8.99
C GLN A 294 16.56 -3.82 9.20
N MET A 295 15.37 -4.39 9.02
CA MET A 295 15.17 -5.83 8.96
C MET A 295 14.98 -6.27 7.51
N ASN A 296 15.85 -7.15 7.01
CA ASN A 296 15.75 -7.71 5.67
C ASN A 296 15.48 -9.21 5.77
N VAL A 297 14.41 -9.68 5.15
CA VAL A 297 14.14 -11.12 4.98
C VAL A 297 14.30 -11.50 3.53
N VAL A 298 15.23 -12.40 3.27
CA VAL A 298 15.57 -12.91 1.94
C VAL A 298 15.02 -14.32 1.78
N CYS A 299 14.19 -14.52 0.77
CA CYS A 299 13.50 -15.77 0.52
C CYS A 299 13.85 -16.32 -0.87
N TYR A 300 14.60 -17.41 -0.90
CA TYR A 300 14.92 -18.13 -2.12
C TYR A 300 13.77 -19.06 -2.52
N HIS A 301 12.98 -18.69 -3.52
CA HIS A 301 11.78 -19.44 -3.91
C HIS A 301 11.99 -20.25 -5.20
N LYS A 302 12.48 -21.49 -5.05
CA LYS A 302 12.88 -22.37 -6.17
C LYS A 302 11.79 -22.57 -7.23
N GLN A 303 10.54 -22.81 -6.83
CA GLN A 303 9.43 -23.07 -7.77
C GLN A 303 9.08 -21.84 -8.63
N LEU A 304 9.28 -20.64 -8.10
CA LEU A 304 8.98 -19.39 -8.81
C LEU A 304 10.21 -18.86 -9.56
N GLY A 305 11.38 -19.47 -9.39
CA GLY A 305 12.62 -19.02 -10.03
C GLY A 305 13.09 -17.65 -9.52
N LYS A 306 12.70 -17.23 -8.31
CA LYS A 306 12.92 -15.87 -7.79
C LYS A 306 13.51 -15.88 -6.38
N VAL A 307 14.27 -14.84 -6.08
CA VAL A 307 14.63 -14.45 -4.71
C VAL A 307 13.84 -13.21 -4.35
N PHE A 308 13.05 -13.29 -3.28
CA PHE A 308 12.27 -12.18 -2.75
C PHE A 308 13.02 -11.50 -1.61
N PHE A 309 12.92 -10.18 -1.54
CA PHE A 309 13.46 -9.37 -0.45
C PHE A 309 12.32 -8.62 0.21
N PHE A 310 12.19 -8.78 1.53
CA PHE A 310 11.26 -8.05 2.37
C PHE A 310 12.06 -7.16 3.33
N SER A 311 12.07 -5.86 3.06
CA SER A 311 12.84 -4.88 3.79
C SER A 311 11.91 -4.05 4.66
N PHE A 312 12.14 -4.06 5.96
CA PHE A 312 11.44 -3.24 6.94
C PHE A 312 12.42 -2.24 7.53
N TRP A 313 11.93 -1.03 7.77
CA TRP A 313 12.70 0.03 8.38
C TRP A 313 11.92 0.65 9.51
N ASP A 314 12.62 0.98 10.59
CA ASP A 314 12.06 1.67 11.75
C ASP A 314 13.12 2.48 12.49
N ASP A 315 12.69 3.32 13.44
CA ASP A 315 13.57 3.99 14.38
C ASP A 315 13.96 3.10 15.57
N ASP A 316 14.93 3.58 16.34
CA ASP A 316 15.43 2.92 17.55
C ASP A 316 14.42 2.96 18.71
N HIS A 317 13.43 3.87 18.67
CA HIS A 317 12.51 4.10 19.77
C HIS A 317 11.30 3.16 19.73
N ASP A 318 10.82 2.80 18.54
CA ASP A 318 9.61 2.01 18.32
C ASP A 318 9.88 0.59 17.77
N PHE A 319 11.15 0.23 17.56
CA PHE A 319 11.53 -1.04 16.92
C PHE A 319 10.87 -2.26 17.57
N THR A 320 10.67 -2.26 18.89
CA THR A 320 10.02 -3.39 19.57
C THR A 320 8.56 -3.53 19.17
N GLU A 321 7.79 -2.45 19.10
CA GLU A 321 6.38 -2.49 18.71
C GLU A 321 6.23 -2.77 17.22
N SER A 322 6.99 -2.07 16.38
CA SER A 322 6.97 -2.26 14.93
C SER A 322 7.49 -3.63 14.53
N SER A 323 8.47 -4.21 15.24
CA SER A 323 8.93 -5.58 14.96
C SER A 323 7.80 -6.60 15.12
N SER A 324 6.84 -6.36 16.04
CA SER A 324 5.64 -7.20 16.17
C SER A 324 4.73 -7.07 14.95
N GLN A 325 4.58 -5.87 14.39
CA GLN A 325 3.83 -5.65 13.16
C GLN A 325 4.56 -6.27 11.96
N PHE A 326 5.88 -6.16 11.89
CA PHE A 326 6.69 -6.73 10.83
C PHE A 326 6.60 -8.26 10.82
N ASN A 327 6.68 -8.89 12.00
CA ASN A 327 6.48 -10.32 12.13
C ASN A 327 5.08 -10.74 11.68
N LYS A 328 4.03 -9.99 12.04
CA LYS A 328 2.66 -10.24 11.53
C LYS A 328 2.57 -10.14 10.01
N ILE A 329 3.24 -9.16 9.39
CA ILE A 329 3.33 -9.06 7.92
C ILE A 329 4.03 -10.30 7.38
N LEU A 330 5.20 -10.66 7.89
CA LEU A 330 5.97 -11.84 7.46
C LEU A 330 5.18 -13.14 7.58
N ASP A 331 4.45 -13.31 8.69
CA ASP A 331 3.61 -14.48 8.94
C ASP A 331 2.43 -14.58 7.98
N SER A 332 1.96 -13.45 7.45
CA SER A 332 0.88 -13.38 6.47
C SER A 332 1.34 -13.64 5.02
N ILE A 333 2.65 -13.58 4.74
CA ILE A 333 3.16 -13.76 3.37
C ILE A 333 2.84 -15.17 2.86
N ARG A 334 2.28 -15.27 1.66
CA ARG A 334 2.04 -16.51 0.93
C ARG A 334 2.43 -16.37 -0.53
N PHE A 335 2.89 -17.49 -1.11
CA PHE A 335 3.16 -17.60 -2.54
C PHE A 335 2.03 -18.40 -3.20
N LEU A 336 1.49 -17.89 -4.30
CA LEU A 336 0.44 -18.51 -5.10
C LEU A 336 1.09 -19.50 -6.08
N THR A 337 1.25 -20.75 -5.68
CA THR A 337 1.92 -21.78 -6.50
C THR A 337 0.97 -22.50 -7.42
#